data_AF-W4UMK5-F1
#
_entry.id   AF-W4UMK5-F1
#
_cell.length_a   1.000
_cell.length_b   1.000
_cell.length_c   1.000
_cell.angle_alpha   90.00
_cell.angle_beta   90.00
_cell.angle_gamma   90.00
#
_symmetry.space_group_name_H-M   'P 1'
#
loop_
_entity.id
_entity.type
_entity.pdbx_description
1 polymer ?
#
loop_
_entity_poly.entity_id
_entity_poly.type
_entity_poly.pdbx_seq_one_letter_code
_entity_poly.pdbx_strand_id
1 'polypeptide(L)'
;MKVSKLSLYTLFVAISIFASGSLYAQEAKKLFVSMPDSLCPLLTSVNRADCIDFLESKMKAEVDNRFGKKSEMTDLSKDYIRMQMSRKPPGR
;
A
#
# COMPACT_ATOMS: atom_id res chain seq x y z
N MET A 1 -22.90 -36.87 -22.19
CA MET A 1 -22.44 -35.71 -23.00
C MET A 1 -20.94 -35.85 -23.24
N LYS A 2 -20.47 -35.87 -24.50
CA LYS A 2 -19.03 -35.79 -24.84
C LYS A 2 -18.66 -34.32 -24.96
N VAL A 3 -17.85 -33.82 -24.02
CA VAL A 3 -17.31 -32.46 -24.09
C VAL A 3 -16.18 -32.46 -25.11
N SER A 4 -16.26 -31.61 -26.13
CA SER A 4 -15.22 -31.55 -27.17
C SER A 4 -13.96 -30.88 -26.60
N LYS A 5 -12.77 -31.32 -27.04
CA LYS A 5 -11.50 -30.69 -26.62
C LYS A 5 -11.50 -29.18 -26.91
N LEU A 6 -12.14 -28.77 -28.01
CA LEU A 6 -12.33 -27.36 -28.37
C LEU A 6 -13.14 -26.58 -27.31
N SER A 7 -14.19 -27.18 -26.75
CA SER A 7 -14.99 -26.60 -25.68
C SER A 7 -14.21 -26.47 -24.36
N LEU A 8 -13.22 -27.33 -24.13
CA LEU A 8 -12.36 -27.26 -22.95
C LEU A 8 -11.30 -26.15 -23.09
N TYR A 9 -10.73 -25.98 -24.29
CA TYR A 9 -9.78 -24.90 -24.58
C TYR A 9 -10.42 -23.52 -24.48
N THR A 10 -11.63 -23.34 -25.00
CA THR A 10 -12.36 -22.06 -24.89
C THR A 10 -12.70 -21.72 -23.45
N LEU A 11 -13.04 -22.71 -22.62
CA LEU A 11 -13.24 -22.51 -21.19
C LEU A 11 -11.95 -22.06 -20.48
N PHE A 12 -10.82 -22.70 -20.79
CA PHE A 12 -9.52 -22.33 -20.23
C PHE A 12 -9.12 -20.89 -20.58
N VAL A 13 -9.27 -20.50 -21.85
CA VAL A 13 -8.96 -19.14 -22.31
C VAL A 13 -9.87 -18.11 -21.63
N ALA A 14 -11.16 -18.40 -21.46
CA ALA A 14 -12.09 -17.51 -20.77
C ALA A 14 -11.72 -17.29 -19.30
N ILE A 15 -11.29 -18.35 -18.60
CA ILE A 15 -10.83 -18.26 -17.20
C ILE A 15 -9.56 -17.42 -17.09
N SER A 16 -8.60 -17.61 -18.01
CA SER A 16 -7.35 -16.83 -18.03
C SER A 16 -7.58 -15.33 -18.26
N ILE A 17 -8.50 -14.97 -19.16
CA ILE A 17 -8.87 -13.57 -19.40
C ILE A 17 -9.56 -12.97 -18.16
N PHE A 18 -10.45 -13.72 -17.51
CA PHE A 18 -11.15 -13.25 -16.31
C PHE A 18 -10.19 -13.05 -15.12
N ALA A 19 -9.19 -13.92 -14.97
CA ALA A 19 -8.13 -13.79 -13.96
C ALA A 19 -7.22 -12.57 -14.18
N SER A 20 -7.17 -12.02 -15.39
CA SER A 20 -6.33 -10.86 -15.74
C SER A 20 -6.96 -9.52 -15.34
N GLY A 21 -8.28 -9.49 -15.10
CA GLY A 21 -9.04 -8.26 -14.79
C GLY A 21 -8.78 -7.66 -13.40
N SER A 22 -7.94 -8.29 -12.57
CA SER A 22 -7.67 -7.86 -11.19
C SER A 22 -6.56 -6.80 -11.05
N LEU A 23 -5.88 -6.45 -12.14
CA LEU A 23 -4.79 -5.46 -12.15
C LEU A 23 -5.34 -4.03 -12.33
N TYR A 24 -6.30 -3.63 -11.51
CA TYR A 24 -6.64 -2.21 -11.40
C TYR A 24 -5.52 -1.49 -10.64
N ALA A 25 -5.10 -0.33 -11.15
CA ALA A 25 -4.15 0.55 -10.46
C ALA A 25 -4.71 0.89 -9.07
N GLN A 26 -4.03 0.42 -8.02
CA GLN A 26 -4.41 0.69 -6.63
C GLN A 26 -3.83 2.03 -6.21
N GLU A 27 -4.64 2.86 -5.55
CA GLU A 27 -4.15 4.10 -4.97
C GLU A 27 -3.08 3.82 -3.91
N ALA A 28 -2.06 4.67 -3.86
CA ALA A 28 -0.94 4.55 -2.93
C ALA A 28 -1.42 4.44 -1.47
N LYS A 29 -2.46 5.17 -1.09
CA LYS A 29 -3.06 5.10 0.25
C LYS A 29 -3.60 3.70 0.58
N LYS A 30 -4.28 3.06 -0.37
CA LYS A 30 -4.87 1.73 -0.19
C LYS A 30 -3.78 0.67 -0.08
N LEU A 31 -2.75 0.77 -0.93
CA LEU A 31 -1.59 -0.11 -0.86
C LEU A 31 -0.85 0.03 0.48
N PHE A 32 -0.68 1.26 0.97
CA PHE A 32 0.07 1.54 2.18
C PHE A 32 -0.60 1.02 3.45
N VAL A 33 -1.92 1.21 3.61
CA VAL A 33 -2.65 0.68 4.78
C VAL A 33 -2.71 -0.85 4.76
N SER A 34 -2.84 -1.45 3.56
CA SER A 34 -2.88 -2.91 3.40
C SER A 34 -1.50 -3.57 3.41
N MET A 35 -0.41 -2.79 3.38
CA MET A 35 0.95 -3.31 3.38
C MET A 35 1.22 -4.10 4.66
N PRO A 36 1.77 -5.32 4.59
CA PRO A 36 2.19 -6.07 5.77
C PRO A 36 3.41 -5.42 6.44
N ASP A 37 3.52 -5.58 7.76
CA ASP A 37 4.59 -4.99 8.55
C ASP A 37 6.00 -5.46 8.15
N SER A 38 6.12 -6.62 7.51
CA SER A 38 7.40 -7.10 6.96
C SER A 38 7.95 -6.20 5.85
N LEU A 39 7.07 -5.52 5.10
CA LEU A 39 7.45 -4.58 4.03
C LEU A 39 7.57 -3.14 4.53
N CYS A 40 6.93 -2.80 5.66
CA CYS A 40 7.07 -1.52 6.33
C CYS A 40 7.50 -1.71 7.80
N PRO A 41 8.76 -2.12 8.06
CA PRO A 41 9.23 -2.44 9.42
C PRO A 41 9.29 -1.22 10.33
N LEU A 42 9.20 -0.01 9.78
CA LEU A 42 9.26 1.23 10.54
C LEU A 42 7.95 1.54 11.27
N LEU A 43 6.81 1.30 10.62
CA LEU A 43 5.51 1.75 11.07
C LEU A 43 4.63 0.54 11.35
N THR A 44 3.79 0.62 12.38
CA THR A 44 2.70 -0.35 12.57
C THR A 44 1.58 -0.06 11.56
N SER A 45 0.70 -1.04 11.35
CA SER A 45 -0.53 -0.82 10.57
C SER A 45 -1.37 0.35 11.10
N VAL A 46 -1.45 0.49 12.43
CA VAL A 46 -2.15 1.60 13.10
C VAL A 46 -1.51 2.93 12.75
N ASN A 47 -0.18 3.07 12.90
CA ASN A 47 0.53 4.30 12.56
C ASN A 47 0.37 4.69 11.09
N ARG A 48 0.30 3.71 10.17
CA ARG A 48 0.08 3.98 8.73
C ARG A 48 -1.30 4.57 8.48
N ALA A 49 -2.32 4.08 9.18
CA ALA A 49 -3.67 4.64 9.11
C ALA A 49 -3.72 6.06 9.73
N ASP A 50 -3.14 6.22 10.93
CA ASP A 50 -3.12 7.51 11.64
C ASP A 50 -2.44 8.61 10.82
N CYS A 51 -1.33 8.32 10.14
CA CYS A 51 -0.69 9.30 9.26
C CYS A 51 -1.61 9.81 8.14
N ILE A 52 -2.43 8.93 7.55
CA ILE A 52 -3.38 9.31 6.49
C ILE A 52 -4.48 10.18 7.09
N ASP A 53 -5.07 9.74 8.20
CA ASP A 53 -6.17 10.45 8.87
C ASP A 53 -5.74 11.85 9.32
N PHE A 54 -4.52 11.99 9.85
CA PHE A 54 -3.97 13.28 10.25
C PHE A 54 -3.75 14.21 9.06
N LEU A 55 -3.21 13.70 7.95
CA LEU A 55 -2.92 14.50 6.77
C LEU A 55 -4.22 14.94 6.06
N GLU A 56 -5.21 14.04 5.94
CA GLU A 56 -6.54 14.37 5.41
C GLU A 56 -7.26 15.40 6.30
N SER A 57 -7.02 15.35 7.62
CA SER A 57 -7.51 16.34 8.60
C SER A 57 -6.72 17.66 8.61
N LYS A 58 -5.72 17.84 7.73
CA LYS A 58 -4.81 19.01 7.68
C LYS A 58 -4.05 19.25 8.98
N MET A 59 -3.84 18.19 9.77
CA MET A 59 -3.00 18.21 10.97
C MET A 59 -1.58 17.75 10.62
N LYS A 60 -0.63 17.98 11.55
CA LYS A 60 0.71 17.45 11.40
C LYS A 60 0.67 15.92 11.50
N ALA A 61 0.94 15.23 10.40
CA ALA A 61 0.86 13.77 10.31
C ALA A 61 2.11 13.07 10.85
N GLU A 62 2.40 13.27 12.14
CA GLU A 62 3.57 12.73 12.82
C GLU A 62 3.21 11.57 13.76
N VAL A 63 3.96 10.46 13.67
CA VAL A 63 3.77 9.26 14.50
C VAL A 63 5.09 8.76 15.08
N ASP A 64 5.03 8.05 16.21
CA ASP A 64 6.18 7.35 16.81
C ASP A 64 6.44 6.03 16.08
N ASN A 65 7.61 5.89 15.46
CA ASN A 65 8.00 4.64 14.80
C ASN A 65 8.47 3.57 15.77
N ARG A 66 8.65 2.34 15.27
CA ARG A 66 9.13 1.19 16.05
C ARG A 66 10.53 1.37 16.66
N PHE A 67 11.30 2.36 16.19
CA PHE A 67 12.60 2.71 16.77
C PHE A 67 12.51 3.81 17.84
N GLY A 68 11.30 4.20 18.26
CA GLY A 68 11.07 5.25 19.26
C GLY A 68 11.40 6.65 18.76
N LYS A 69 11.37 6.87 17.44
CA LYS A 69 11.62 8.19 16.83
C LYS A 69 10.38 8.68 16.06
N LYS A 70 10.32 9.99 15.82
CA LYS A 70 9.27 10.59 14.99
C LYS A 70 9.47 10.29 13.50
N SER A 71 8.36 10.04 12.83
CA SER A 71 8.23 9.94 11.36
C SER A 71 6.99 10.74 10.94
N GLU A 72 7.12 11.52 9.87
CA GLU A 72 6.09 12.46 9.42
C GLU A 72 5.67 12.16 7.99
N MET A 73 4.37 12.09 7.72
CA MET A 73 3.83 12.07 6.35
C MET A 73 3.67 13.51 5.88
N THR A 74 4.44 13.92 4.87
CA THR A 74 4.41 15.30 4.39
C THR A 74 3.53 15.47 3.16
N ASP A 75 3.27 14.38 2.43
CA ASP A 75 2.49 14.41 1.19
C ASP A 75 1.84 13.05 0.91
N LEU A 76 0.62 13.11 0.38
CA LEU A 76 -0.17 11.95 -0.03
C LEU A 76 -0.86 12.28 -1.35
N SER A 77 -0.51 11.52 -2.37
CA SER A 77 -1.14 11.57 -3.68
C SER A 77 -1.74 10.21 -4.03
N LYS A 78 -2.44 10.15 -5.16
CA LYS A 78 -2.95 8.91 -5.73
C LYS A 78 -1.83 7.90 -6.01
N ASP A 79 -0.67 8.40 -6.44
CA ASP A 79 0.39 7.57 -7.00
C ASP A 79 1.63 7.45 -6.09
N TYR A 80 1.72 8.27 -5.03
CA TYR A 80 2.86 8.23 -4.11
C TYR A 80 2.51 8.71 -2.70
N ILE A 81 3.40 8.34 -1.77
CA ILE A 81 3.41 8.80 -0.38
C ILE A 81 4.80 9.35 -0.10
N ARG A 82 4.89 10.50 0.58
CA ARG A 82 6.15 11.05 1.08
C ARG A 82 6.21 10.96 2.60
N MET A 83 7.10 10.10 3.09
CA MET A 83 7.44 10.01 4.51
C MET A 83 8.79 10.66 4.77
N GLN A 84 8.83 11.59 5.72
CA GLN A 84 10.04 12.16 6.25
C GLN A 84 10.41 11.45 7.56
N MET A 85 11.60 10.89 7.58
CA MET A 85 12.18 10.34 8.81
C MET A 85 12.82 11.46 9.63
N SER A 86 12.86 11.28 10.94
CA SER A 86 13.69 12.09 11.83
C SER A 86 15.11 12.24 11.26
N ARG A 87 15.56 13.49 11.12
CA ARG A 87 16.92 13.80 10.63
C ARG A 87 17.93 13.04 11.47
N LYS A 88 18.91 12.41 10.82
CA LYS A 88 20.17 12.08 11.50
C LYS A 88 20.73 13.41 12.01
N PRO A 89 20.95 13.60 13.32
CA PRO A 89 21.62 14.81 13.78
C PRO A 89 22.99 14.87 13.07
N PRO A 90 23.43 16.03 12.56
CA PRO A 90 24.72 16.14 11.90
C PRO A 90 25.81 15.70 12.88
N GLY A 91 26.66 14.73 12.50
CA GLY A 91 27.82 14.31 13.30
C GLY A 91 27.77 12.93 13.98
N ARG A 92 26.91 12.01 13.55
CA ARG A 92 27.11 10.56 13.76
C ARG A 92 27.16 9.85 12.43
#